data_AF-A0A6L4ZIJ5-F1
#
_entry.id   AF-A0A6L4ZIJ5-F1
#
_cell.length_a   1.000
_cell.length_b   1.000
_cell.length_c   1.000
_cell.angle_alpha   90.00
_cell.angle_beta   90.00
_cell.angle_gamma   90.00
#
_symmetry.space_group_name_H-M   'P 1'
#
loop_
_entity.id
_entity.type
_entity.pdbx_description
1 polymer ?
#
loop_
_entity_poly.entity_id
_entity_poly.type
_entity_poly.pdbx_seq_one_letter_code
_entity_poly.pdbx_strand_id
1 'polypeptide(L)'
;MRYLFFLTPPTWFSSLPILKDYLDPMVLDYLVWPLVQIGLLLFVVLTLVAYLTLAERKISAWIQVRIGPNRVGPEGLLQPLADGIKLLLKEDLIPLKADREVFIIAPIIAMVAALVALAVIPWGAAWATISNIDIGLLFILAVSSLGVLGIILGGWASNSKYSLLGALRSAAQMVSYEVAMGLALIGALMFTKTLALQDMVITQERLHIWNILFQPLGFLIYFISGIAETNR
;
A
#
# COMPACT_ATOMS: atom_id res chain seq x y z
N MET A 1 15.15 -18.84 -16.06
CA MET A 1 14.71 -18.15 -17.29
C MET A 1 13.29 -17.57 -17.22
N ARG A 2 12.58 -17.67 -16.08
CA ARG A 2 11.18 -17.20 -15.92
C ARG A 2 11.07 -15.75 -15.42
N TYR A 3 12.14 -15.18 -14.85
CA TYR A 3 12.16 -13.80 -14.30
C TYR A 3 12.31 -12.70 -15.36
N LEU A 4 12.82 -13.02 -16.55
CA LEU A 4 13.08 -12.01 -17.59
C LEU A 4 11.80 -11.50 -18.27
N PHE A 5 10.70 -12.26 -18.23
CA PHE A 5 9.46 -11.92 -18.94
C PHE A 5 8.60 -10.87 -18.22
N PHE A 6 8.88 -10.58 -16.94
CA PHE A 6 8.09 -9.62 -16.16
C PHE A 6 8.58 -8.18 -16.30
N LEU A 7 9.86 -8.01 -16.62
CA LEU A 7 10.45 -6.70 -16.90
C LEU A 7 10.33 -6.32 -18.37
N THR A 8 9.98 -7.25 -19.27
CA THR A 8 9.84 -6.92 -20.69
C THR A 8 8.62 -6.03 -20.90
N PRO A 9 8.80 -4.81 -21.43
CA PRO A 9 7.68 -3.98 -21.82
C PRO A 9 6.81 -4.70 -22.84
N PRO A 10 5.49 -4.40 -22.87
CA PRO A 10 4.62 -4.94 -23.90
C PRO A 10 5.13 -4.52 -25.29
N THR A 11 4.92 -5.37 -26.28
CA THR A 11 5.49 -5.23 -27.64
C THR A 11 5.16 -3.91 -28.34
N TRP A 12 4.08 -3.24 -27.93
CA TRP A 12 3.69 -1.92 -28.42
C TRP A 12 4.52 -0.77 -27.83
N PHE A 13 5.08 -0.92 -26.62
CA PHE A 13 5.86 0.13 -25.95
C PHE A 13 7.29 0.19 -26.49
N SER A 14 7.91 -0.98 -26.71
CA SER A 14 9.24 -1.09 -27.33
C SER A 14 9.26 -0.78 -28.84
N SER A 15 8.08 -0.74 -29.48
CA SER A 15 7.94 -0.36 -30.90
C SER A 15 7.62 1.13 -31.12
N LEU A 16 7.53 1.94 -30.07
CA LEU A 16 7.31 3.38 -30.19
C LEU A 16 8.51 4.07 -30.90
N PRO A 17 8.31 4.77 -32.03
CA PRO A 17 9.40 5.33 -32.84
C PRO A 17 10.30 6.29 -32.05
N ILE A 18 9.70 7.10 -31.17
CA ILE A 18 10.39 8.11 -30.35
C ILE A 18 11.40 7.48 -29.38
N LEU A 19 11.14 6.26 -28.90
CA LEU A 19 12.00 5.59 -27.91
C LEU A 19 13.09 4.76 -28.61
N LYS A 20 12.76 4.15 -29.75
CA LYS A 20 13.65 3.25 -30.49
C LYS A 20 14.84 3.96 -31.16
N ASP A 21 14.67 5.23 -31.52
CA ASP A 21 15.70 6.00 -32.22
C ASP A 21 16.74 6.64 -31.28
N TYR A 22 16.45 6.72 -29.97
CA TYR A 22 17.26 7.49 -29.00
C TYR A 22 17.85 6.68 -27.83
N LEU A 23 17.35 5.47 -27.55
CA LEU A 23 17.75 4.69 -26.38
C LEU A 23 18.07 3.23 -26.74
N ASP A 24 19.13 2.70 -26.14
CA ASP A 24 19.46 1.28 -26.23
C ASP A 24 18.28 0.43 -25.69
N PRO A 25 17.94 -0.70 -26.35
CA PRO A 25 16.84 -1.58 -25.91
C PRO A 25 16.97 -2.05 -24.45
N MET A 26 18.21 -2.22 -23.97
CA MET A 26 18.49 -2.60 -22.60
C MET A 26 18.11 -1.49 -21.60
N VAL A 27 18.33 -0.22 -21.94
CA VAL A 27 17.97 0.91 -21.07
C VAL A 27 16.43 1.06 -21.02
N LEU A 28 15.77 0.84 -22.15
CA LEU A 28 14.31 0.88 -22.24
C LEU A 28 13.64 -0.18 -21.36
N ASP A 29 14.11 -1.43 -21.46
CA ASP A 29 13.48 -2.56 -20.79
C ASP A 29 13.76 -2.58 -19.28
N TYR A 30 14.99 -2.23 -18.85
CA TYR A 30 15.39 -2.37 -17.44
C TYR A 30 15.26 -1.10 -16.60
N LEU A 31 15.20 0.08 -17.21
CA LEU A 31 15.12 1.36 -16.47
C LEU A 31 13.86 2.14 -16.79
N VAL A 32 13.59 2.40 -18.07
CA VAL A 32 12.48 3.28 -18.45
C VAL A 32 11.13 2.64 -18.14
N TRP A 33 10.93 1.39 -18.54
CA TRP A 33 9.66 0.70 -18.35
C TRP A 33 9.27 0.52 -16.86
N PRO A 34 10.15 0.03 -15.97
CA PRO A 34 9.84 -0.06 -14.53
C PRO A 34 9.53 1.29 -13.89
N LEU A 35 10.24 2.36 -14.27
CA LEU A 35 9.97 3.70 -13.74
C LEU A 35 8.60 4.23 -14.18
N VAL A 36 8.20 3.97 -15.44
CA VAL A 36 6.86 4.32 -15.92
C VAL A 36 5.78 3.53 -15.18
N GLN A 37 5.99 2.22 -14.96
CA GLN A 37 5.05 1.40 -14.19
C GLN A 37 4.90 1.91 -12.75
N ILE A 38 6.02 2.18 -12.05
CA ILE A 38 6.02 2.72 -10.69
C ILE A 38 5.32 4.09 -10.65
N GLY A 39 5.66 4.99 -11.58
CA GLY A 39 5.06 6.32 -11.65
C GLY A 39 3.54 6.26 -11.88
N LEU A 40 3.09 5.41 -12.80
CA LEU A 40 1.67 5.20 -13.09
C LEU A 40 0.95 4.60 -11.87
N LEU A 41 1.53 3.58 -11.24
CA LEU A 41 0.96 2.93 -10.06
C LEU A 41 0.82 3.92 -8.90
N LEU A 42 1.86 4.69 -8.59
CA LEU A 42 1.82 5.69 -7.53
C LEU A 42 0.79 6.76 -7.85
N PHE A 43 0.72 7.24 -9.10
CA PHE A 43 -0.29 8.21 -9.50
C PHE A 43 -1.72 7.68 -9.28
N VAL A 44 -2.01 6.46 -9.72
CA VAL A 44 -3.33 5.84 -9.56
C VAL A 44 -3.64 5.61 -8.08
N VAL A 45 -2.73 5.00 -7.32
CA VAL A 45 -2.96 4.66 -5.91
C VAL A 45 -3.10 5.91 -5.04
N LEU A 46 -2.22 6.90 -5.19
CA LEU A 46 -2.31 8.14 -4.40
C LEU A 46 -3.59 8.93 -4.73
N THR A 47 -3.99 8.96 -6.00
CA THR A 47 -5.26 9.56 -6.42
C THR A 47 -6.44 8.80 -5.83
N LEU A 48 -6.42 7.46 -5.86
CA LEU A 48 -7.45 6.63 -5.24
C LEU A 48 -7.55 6.89 -3.74
N VAL A 49 -6.42 6.92 -3.02
CA VAL A 49 -6.37 7.22 -1.59
C VAL A 49 -6.98 8.59 -1.30
N ALA A 50 -6.64 9.61 -2.09
CA ALA A 50 -7.23 10.94 -1.95
C ALA A 50 -8.77 10.89 -2.07
N TYR A 51 -9.31 10.20 -3.08
CA TYR A 51 -10.76 10.05 -3.23
C TYR A 51 -11.41 9.13 -2.18
N LEU A 52 -10.69 8.14 -1.64
CA LEU A 52 -11.19 7.32 -0.54
C LEU A 52 -11.42 8.16 0.73
N THR A 53 -10.62 9.20 0.98
CA THR A 53 -10.89 10.13 2.10
C THR A 53 -12.19 10.92 1.89
N LEU A 54 -12.50 11.32 0.64
CA LEU A 54 -13.78 11.95 0.30
C LEU A 54 -14.94 10.97 0.46
N ALA A 55 -14.76 9.73 -0.03
CA ALA A 55 -15.76 8.67 0.05
C ALA A 55 -16.09 8.35 1.52
N GLU A 56 -15.08 8.22 2.38
CA GLU A 56 -15.26 8.05 3.83
C GLU A 56 -16.12 9.18 4.42
N ARG A 57 -15.80 10.44 4.11
CA ARG A 57 -16.55 11.61 4.62
C ARG A 57 -17.99 11.62 4.12
N LYS A 58 -18.24 11.25 2.85
CA LYS A 58 -19.59 11.18 2.28
C LYS A 58 -20.41 10.03 2.86
N ILE A 59 -19.84 8.83 2.91
CA ILE A 59 -20.51 7.63 3.44
C ILE A 59 -20.83 7.82 4.93
N SER A 60 -19.87 8.31 5.73
CA SER A 60 -20.10 8.61 7.15
C SER A 60 -21.21 9.65 7.36
N ALA A 61 -21.25 10.69 6.51
CA ALA A 61 -22.30 11.69 6.54
C ALA A 61 -23.68 11.09 6.21
N TRP A 62 -23.76 10.24 5.18
CA TRP A 62 -25.02 9.59 4.79
C TRP A 62 -25.54 8.61 5.83
N ILE A 63 -24.67 7.84 6.49
CA ILE A 63 -25.03 6.99 7.64
C ILE A 63 -25.63 7.83 8.76
N GLN A 64 -25.12 9.05 8.96
CA GLN A 64 -25.58 10.01 9.95
C GLN A 64 -26.74 10.90 9.45
N VAL A 65 -27.32 10.61 8.28
CA VAL A 65 -28.41 11.39 7.67
C VAL A 65 -28.05 12.89 7.52
N ARG A 66 -26.79 13.18 7.18
CA ARG A 66 -26.32 14.53 6.83
C ARG A 66 -25.60 14.53 5.49
N ILE A 67 -25.48 15.70 4.89
CA ILE A 67 -24.81 15.87 3.59
C ILE A 67 -23.29 15.98 3.84
N GLY A 68 -22.51 15.18 3.11
CA GLY A 68 -21.05 15.26 3.12
C GLY A 68 -20.51 16.53 2.42
N PRO A 69 -19.19 16.61 2.17
CA PRO A 69 -18.61 17.73 1.43
C PRO A 69 -19.30 17.93 0.06
N ASN A 70 -19.86 19.13 -0.18
CA ASN A 70 -20.65 19.44 -1.38
C ASN A 70 -20.31 20.80 -2.03
N ARG A 71 -19.36 21.57 -1.48
CA ARG A 71 -19.09 22.95 -1.93
C ARG A 71 -17.82 23.11 -2.78
N VAL A 72 -16.85 22.22 -2.66
CA VAL A 72 -15.55 22.35 -3.34
C VAL A 72 -15.61 21.58 -4.66
N GLY A 73 -15.94 22.27 -5.75
CA GLY A 73 -16.20 21.67 -7.07
C GLY A 73 -17.57 21.00 -7.18
N PRO A 74 -17.89 20.36 -8.32
CA PRO A 74 -19.14 19.63 -8.48
C PRO A 74 -19.22 18.50 -7.45
N GLU A 75 -20.27 18.52 -6.63
CA GLU A 75 -20.50 17.56 -5.53
C GLU A 75 -19.32 17.35 -4.56
N GLY A 76 -18.42 18.32 -4.40
CA GLY A 76 -17.26 18.17 -3.52
C GLY A 76 -16.11 17.32 -4.08
N LEU A 77 -16.09 16.99 -5.38
CA LEU A 77 -15.04 16.17 -6.00
C LEU A 77 -13.63 16.79 -5.89
N LEU A 78 -13.53 18.11 -5.78
CA LEU A 78 -12.25 18.81 -5.64
C LEU A 78 -11.81 18.93 -4.17
N GLN A 79 -12.56 18.37 -3.21
CA GLN A 79 -12.23 18.43 -1.78
C GLN A 79 -10.87 17.80 -1.45
N PRO A 80 -10.49 16.60 -1.94
CA PRO A 80 -9.18 16.03 -1.64
C PRO A 80 -8.02 16.90 -2.14
N LEU A 81 -8.19 17.54 -3.30
CA LEU A 81 -7.20 18.46 -3.84
C LEU A 81 -7.05 19.69 -2.94
N ALA A 82 -8.16 20.26 -2.46
CA ALA A 82 -8.14 21.39 -1.53
C ALA A 82 -7.50 21.02 -0.18
N ASP A 83 -7.79 19.82 0.35
CA ASP A 83 -7.21 19.33 1.59
C ASP A 83 -5.69 19.13 1.42
N GLY A 84 -5.23 18.60 0.28
CA GLY A 84 -3.82 18.46 -0.05
C GLY A 84 -3.08 19.80 -0.17
N ILE A 85 -3.63 20.75 -0.94
CA ILE A 85 -3.07 22.11 -1.07
C ILE A 85 -2.98 22.78 0.30
N LYS A 86 -4.03 22.64 1.12
CA LYS A 86 -4.06 23.19 2.48
C LYS A 86 -2.93 22.62 3.35
N LEU A 87 -2.66 21.31 3.27
CA LEU A 87 -1.58 20.69 4.03
C LEU A 87 -0.20 21.14 3.55
N LEU A 88 0.00 21.30 2.23
CA LEU A 88 1.26 21.77 1.65
C LEU A 88 1.58 23.23 1.99
N LEU A 89 0.56 24.07 2.12
CA LEU A 89 0.72 25.48 2.49
C LEU A 89 0.79 25.69 4.01
N LYS A 90 0.55 24.66 4.80
CA LYS A 90 0.55 24.76 6.25
C LYS A 90 1.99 24.77 6.77
N GLU A 91 2.25 25.62 7.74
CA GLU A 91 3.54 25.65 8.44
C GLU A 91 3.74 24.37 9.27
N ASP A 92 4.91 23.75 9.10
CA ASP A 92 5.34 22.57 9.84
C ASP A 92 5.92 22.95 11.21
N LEU A 93 5.16 22.72 12.27
CA LEU A 93 5.59 23.00 13.64
C LEU A 93 6.20 21.76 14.29
N ILE A 94 7.48 21.83 14.65
CA ILE A 94 8.19 20.77 15.37
C ILE A 94 8.36 21.17 16.85
N PRO A 95 8.00 20.30 17.82
CA PRO A 95 8.17 20.61 19.24
C PRO A 95 9.64 20.88 19.61
N LEU A 96 9.91 21.91 20.41
CA LEU A 96 11.28 22.30 20.78
C LEU A 96 12.09 21.22 21.52
N LYS A 97 11.40 20.34 22.25
CA LYS A 97 12.03 19.24 23.01
C LYS A 97 12.07 17.92 22.23
N ALA A 98 11.50 17.87 21.03
CA ALA A 98 11.49 16.67 20.21
C ALA A 98 12.87 16.41 19.61
N ASP A 99 13.16 15.14 19.36
CA ASP A 99 14.29 14.76 18.51
C ASP A 99 13.91 15.05 17.05
N ARG A 100 14.50 16.12 16.49
CA ARG A 100 14.10 16.63 15.17
C ARG A 100 14.35 15.63 14.04
N GLU A 101 15.47 14.92 14.08
CA GLU A 101 15.85 14.02 13.00
C GLU A 101 14.92 12.79 12.98
N VAL A 102 14.73 12.17 14.14
CA VAL A 102 13.86 11.01 14.28
C VAL A 102 12.40 11.39 14.01
N PHE A 103 11.95 12.58 14.43
CA PHE A 103 10.58 13.05 14.20
C PHE A 103 10.24 13.22 12.72
N ILE A 104 11.21 13.60 11.89
CA ILE A 104 11.04 13.74 10.44
C ILE A 104 11.14 12.38 9.74
N ILE A 105 12.09 11.53 10.15
CA ILE A 105 12.33 10.24 9.49
C ILE A 105 11.23 9.22 9.80
N ALA A 106 10.66 9.24 11.02
CA ALA A 106 9.63 8.29 11.45
C ALA A 106 8.42 8.17 10.50
N PRO A 107 7.74 9.27 10.09
CA PRO A 107 6.64 9.19 9.13
C PRO A 107 7.11 8.77 7.73
N ILE A 108 8.36 9.07 7.34
CA ILE A 108 8.93 8.63 6.07
C ILE A 108 9.09 7.11 6.05
N ILE A 109 9.58 6.50 7.15
CA ILE A 109 9.70 5.03 7.25
C ILE A 109 8.34 4.36 7.06
N ALA A 110 7.29 4.84 7.74
CA ALA A 110 5.95 4.29 7.61
C ALA A 110 5.39 4.44 6.18
N MET A 111 5.58 5.60 5.56
CA MET A 111 5.17 5.85 4.17
C MET A 111 5.91 4.94 3.19
N VAL A 112 7.23 4.84 3.30
CA VAL A 112 8.06 4.01 2.42
C VAL A 112 7.68 2.54 2.56
N ALA A 113 7.47 2.05 3.79
CA ALA A 113 6.99 0.68 4.01
C ALA A 113 5.67 0.40 3.27
N ALA A 114 4.69 1.30 3.41
CA ALA A 114 3.40 1.16 2.72
C ALA A 114 3.56 1.16 1.19
N LEU A 115 4.37 2.05 0.63
CA LEU A 115 4.59 2.14 -0.81
C LEU A 115 5.38 0.93 -1.37
N VAL A 116 6.37 0.45 -0.64
CA VAL A 116 7.18 -0.71 -1.03
C VAL A 116 6.34 -1.99 -1.01
N ALA A 117 5.39 -2.13 -0.08
CA ALA A 117 4.47 -3.27 -0.06
C ALA A 117 3.64 -3.38 -1.35
N LEU A 118 3.31 -2.25 -2.00
CA LEU A 118 2.55 -2.22 -3.26
C LEU A 118 3.32 -2.80 -4.46
N ALA A 119 4.66 -2.85 -4.40
CA ALA A 119 5.49 -3.30 -5.51
C ALA A 119 5.30 -4.79 -5.85
N VAL A 120 4.86 -5.58 -4.87
CA VAL A 120 4.72 -7.05 -4.99
C VAL A 120 3.27 -7.46 -5.30
N ILE A 121 2.32 -6.55 -5.14
CA ILE A 121 0.90 -6.82 -5.41
C ILE A 121 0.70 -6.96 -6.93
N PRO A 122 0.09 -8.06 -7.41
CA PRO A 122 -0.19 -8.24 -8.83
C PRO A 122 -1.43 -7.43 -9.24
N TRP A 123 -1.26 -6.42 -10.10
CA TRP A 123 -2.35 -5.53 -10.57
C TRP A 123 -3.07 -6.03 -11.82
N GLY A 124 -2.59 -7.10 -12.44
CA GLY A 124 -3.21 -7.67 -13.64
C GLY A 124 -2.27 -8.62 -14.38
N ALA A 125 -2.28 -8.54 -15.71
CA ALA A 125 -1.42 -9.32 -16.58
C ALA A 125 0.07 -9.04 -16.29
N ALA A 126 0.96 -9.93 -16.77
CA ALA A 126 2.39 -9.94 -16.42
C ALA A 126 3.12 -8.59 -16.61
N TRP A 127 2.64 -7.72 -17.49
CA TRP A 127 3.19 -6.38 -17.76
C TRP A 127 2.74 -5.30 -16.75
N ALA A 128 1.78 -5.57 -15.88
CA ALA A 128 1.29 -4.63 -14.86
C ALA A 128 1.85 -4.93 -13.45
N THR A 129 2.52 -6.07 -13.27
CA THR A 129 3.18 -6.43 -12.02
C THR A 129 4.60 -5.88 -12.03
N ILE A 130 4.93 -5.02 -11.06
CA ILE A 130 6.27 -4.39 -10.97
C ILE A 130 7.34 -5.44 -10.64
N SER A 131 7.10 -6.28 -9.63
CA SER A 131 8.03 -7.32 -9.22
C SER A 131 7.31 -8.57 -8.77
N ASN A 132 7.55 -9.68 -9.46
CA ASN A 132 7.11 -10.99 -9.00
C ASN A 132 8.21 -11.63 -8.17
N ILE A 133 8.04 -11.63 -6.85
CA ILE A 133 8.97 -12.21 -5.90
C ILE A 133 8.42 -13.58 -5.46
N ASP A 134 9.25 -14.62 -5.50
CA ASP A 134 8.85 -15.98 -5.11
C ASP A 134 8.34 -16.06 -3.67
N ILE A 135 8.87 -15.21 -2.79
CA ILE A 135 8.49 -15.06 -1.38
C ILE A 135 7.57 -13.85 -1.14
N GLY A 136 6.76 -13.47 -2.13
CA GLY A 136 6.01 -12.21 -2.12
C GLY A 136 5.09 -12.01 -0.91
N LEU A 137 4.41 -13.06 -0.44
CA LEU A 137 3.58 -12.94 0.76
C LEU A 137 4.40 -12.66 2.03
N LEU A 138 5.54 -13.33 2.20
CA LEU A 138 6.44 -13.10 3.33
C LEU A 138 7.06 -11.71 3.26
N PHE A 139 7.33 -11.22 2.06
CA PHE A 139 7.82 -9.86 1.85
C PHE A 139 6.81 -8.81 2.35
N ILE A 140 5.53 -8.96 2.03
CA ILE A 140 4.50 -8.02 2.52
C ILE A 140 4.46 -8.03 4.05
N LEU A 141 4.44 -9.21 4.68
CA LEU A 141 4.45 -9.33 6.14
C LEU A 141 5.73 -8.74 6.78
N ALA A 142 6.88 -8.90 6.14
CA ALA A 142 8.12 -8.30 6.65
C ALA A 142 8.11 -6.77 6.55
N VAL A 143 7.53 -6.22 5.47
CA VAL A 143 7.46 -4.77 5.24
C VAL A 143 6.38 -4.12 6.13
N SER A 144 5.25 -4.79 6.39
CA SER A 144 4.25 -4.30 7.37
C SER A 144 4.86 -4.12 8.76
N SER A 145 5.70 -5.07 9.20
CA SER A 145 6.41 -4.98 10.48
C SER A 145 7.33 -3.75 10.57
N LEU A 146 7.90 -3.28 9.45
CA LEU A 146 8.68 -2.03 9.42
C LEU A 146 7.81 -0.78 9.63
N GLY A 147 6.54 -0.83 9.21
CA GLY A 147 5.58 0.25 9.46
C GLY A 147 5.35 0.51 10.95
N VAL A 148 5.37 -0.54 11.76
CA VAL A 148 5.25 -0.45 13.24
C VAL A 148 6.40 0.35 13.83
N LEU A 149 7.62 0.23 13.29
CA LEU A 149 8.78 1.01 13.75
C LEU A 149 8.57 2.52 13.54
N GLY A 150 7.97 2.93 12.43
CA GLY A 150 7.64 4.34 12.19
C GLY A 150 6.72 4.92 13.26
N ILE A 151 5.75 4.14 13.74
CA ILE A 151 4.80 4.58 14.79
C ILE A 151 5.50 4.69 16.15
N ILE A 152 6.34 3.71 16.52
CA ILE A 152 7.10 3.75 17.78
C ILE A 152 8.07 4.93 17.79
N LEU A 153 8.85 5.09 16.71
CA LEU A 153 9.84 6.16 16.58
C LEU A 153 9.18 7.54 16.59
N GLY A 154 8.04 7.72 15.93
CA GLY A 154 7.30 8.98 15.95
C GLY A 154 6.78 9.34 17.34
N GLY A 155 6.28 8.36 18.08
CA GLY A 155 5.85 8.55 19.47
C GLY A 155 6.99 8.87 20.43
N TRP A 156 8.15 8.22 20.26
CA TRP A 156 9.34 8.46 21.06
C TRP A 156 9.97 9.84 20.76
N ALA A 157 10.12 10.18 19.48
CA ALA A 157 10.71 11.44 19.04
C ALA A 157 9.94 12.68 19.50
N SER A 158 8.63 12.56 19.70
CA SER A 158 7.75 13.65 20.17
C SER A 158 8.03 14.13 21.59
N ASN A 159 8.87 13.43 22.37
CA ASN A 159 9.28 13.76 23.75
C ASN A 159 8.11 14.17 24.68
N SER A 160 7.01 13.42 24.63
CA SER A 160 5.83 13.57 25.49
C SER A 160 5.40 12.22 26.02
N LYS A 161 5.15 12.14 27.34
CA LYS A 161 4.70 10.90 28.01
C LYS A 161 3.44 10.31 27.37
N TYR A 162 2.49 11.16 26.99
CA TYR A 162 1.23 10.71 26.39
C TYR A 162 1.40 10.18 24.98
N SER A 163 2.23 10.84 24.17
CA SER A 163 2.53 10.40 22.80
C SER A 163 3.26 9.06 22.80
N LEU A 164 4.26 8.90 23.68
CA LEU A 164 4.99 7.64 23.83
C LEU A 164 4.08 6.49 24.29
N LEU A 165 3.24 6.71 25.31
CA LEU A 165 2.29 5.69 25.77
C LEU A 165 1.25 5.35 24.70
N GLY A 166 0.78 6.33 23.92
CA GLY A 166 -0.12 6.10 22.79
C GLY A 166 0.54 5.23 21.72
N ALA A 167 1.76 5.56 21.31
CA ALA A 167 2.50 4.80 20.32
C ALA A 167 2.81 3.37 20.76
N LEU A 168 3.18 3.15 22.03
CA LEU A 168 3.41 1.81 22.58
C LEU A 168 2.13 0.95 22.58
N ARG A 169 0.96 1.56 22.85
CA ARG A 169 -0.32 0.87 22.79
C ARG A 169 -0.68 0.47 21.38
N SER A 170 -0.58 1.40 20.43
CA SER A 170 -0.84 1.12 19.01
C SER A 170 0.14 0.09 18.46
N ALA A 171 1.41 0.16 18.83
CA ALA A 171 2.42 -0.82 18.41
C ALA A 171 2.12 -2.22 18.94
N ALA A 172 1.81 -2.37 20.23
CA ALA A 172 1.44 -3.65 20.81
C ALA A 172 0.19 -4.25 20.14
N GLN A 173 -0.79 -3.41 19.80
CA GLN A 173 -1.97 -3.82 19.04
C GLN A 173 -1.60 -4.33 17.65
N MET A 174 -0.89 -3.54 16.85
CA MET A 174 -0.54 -3.91 15.47
C MET A 174 0.24 -5.22 15.40
N VAL A 175 1.28 -5.38 16.23
CA VAL A 175 2.08 -6.61 16.26
C VAL A 175 1.24 -7.84 16.65
N SER A 176 0.28 -7.68 17.56
CA SER A 176 -0.60 -8.79 17.96
C SER A 176 -1.51 -9.24 16.82
N TYR A 177 -2.07 -8.29 16.06
CA TYR A 177 -2.94 -8.59 14.92
C TYR A 177 -2.18 -9.03 13.67
N GLU A 178 -0.92 -8.64 13.52
CA GLU A 178 -0.05 -9.11 12.44
C GLU A 178 0.22 -10.62 12.56
N VAL A 179 0.44 -11.13 13.77
CA VAL A 179 0.58 -12.58 14.01
C VAL A 179 -0.71 -13.32 13.66
N ALA A 180 -1.87 -12.80 14.09
CA ALA A 180 -3.17 -13.40 13.77
C ALA A 180 -3.45 -13.42 12.26
N MET A 181 -3.14 -12.32 11.58
CA MET A 181 -3.23 -12.19 10.12
C MET A 181 -2.30 -13.17 9.41
N GLY A 182 -1.05 -13.27 9.84
CA GLY A 182 -0.06 -14.21 9.31
C GLY A 182 -0.50 -15.67 9.44
N LEU A 183 -1.06 -16.06 10.59
CA LEU A 183 -1.61 -17.40 10.81
C LEU A 183 -2.84 -17.68 9.94
N ALA A 184 -3.71 -16.69 9.74
CA ALA A 184 -4.90 -16.84 8.89
C ALA A 184 -4.54 -17.15 7.42
N LEU A 185 -3.42 -16.59 6.94
CA LEU A 185 -2.91 -16.81 5.59
C LEU A 185 -2.36 -18.23 5.35
N ILE A 186 -1.95 -18.95 6.39
CA ILE A 186 -1.35 -20.29 6.27
C ILE A 186 -2.29 -21.28 5.58
N GLY A 187 -3.60 -21.21 5.86
CA GLY A 187 -4.56 -22.11 5.20
C GLY A 187 -4.61 -21.90 3.68
N ALA A 188 -4.61 -20.64 3.23
CA ALA A 188 -4.58 -20.29 1.81
C ALA A 188 -3.23 -20.67 1.16
N LEU A 189 -2.13 -20.59 1.91
CA LEU A 189 -0.81 -21.04 1.48
C LEU A 189 -0.76 -22.56 1.24
N MET A 190 -1.29 -23.35 2.17
CA MET A 190 -1.31 -24.81 2.04
C MET A 190 -2.09 -25.28 0.82
N PHE A 191 -3.14 -24.53 0.46
CA PHE A 191 -3.95 -24.81 -0.72
C PHE A 191 -3.24 -24.45 -2.02
N THR A 192 -2.65 -23.26 -2.09
CA THR A 192 -1.98 -22.74 -3.30
C THR A 192 -0.57 -23.30 -3.51
N LYS A 193 0.10 -23.79 -2.46
CA LYS A 193 1.45 -24.38 -2.46
C LYS A 193 2.52 -23.48 -3.07
N THR A 194 2.34 -22.17 -3.00
CA THR A 194 3.28 -21.15 -3.47
C THR A 194 3.25 -19.96 -2.52
N LEU A 195 4.33 -19.18 -2.47
CA LEU A 195 4.40 -17.92 -1.71
C LEU A 195 4.34 -16.70 -2.64
N ALA A 196 4.40 -16.91 -3.95
CA ALA A 196 4.30 -15.87 -4.96
C ALA A 196 2.84 -15.47 -5.16
N LEU A 197 2.52 -14.19 -4.93
CA LEU A 197 1.14 -13.68 -5.01
C LEU A 197 0.53 -13.86 -6.40
N GLN A 198 1.33 -13.71 -7.46
CA GLN A 198 0.85 -13.88 -8.82
C GLN A 198 0.44 -15.33 -9.10
N ASP A 199 1.23 -16.31 -8.65
CA ASP A 199 0.90 -17.72 -8.81
C ASP A 199 -0.33 -18.13 -7.97
N MET A 200 -0.58 -17.47 -6.83
CA MET A 200 -1.82 -17.66 -6.06
C MET A 200 -3.05 -17.22 -6.85
N VAL A 201 -3.00 -16.04 -7.49
CA VAL A 201 -4.10 -15.52 -8.31
C VAL A 201 -4.35 -16.43 -9.52
N ILE A 202 -3.29 -16.87 -10.21
CA ILE A 202 -3.39 -17.82 -11.33
C ILE A 202 -4.01 -19.16 -10.87
N THR A 203 -3.67 -19.62 -9.67
CA THR A 203 -4.26 -20.84 -9.11
C THR A 203 -5.75 -20.70 -8.84
N GLN A 204 -6.18 -19.55 -8.32
CA GLN A 204 -7.60 -19.24 -8.13
C GLN A 204 -8.36 -19.15 -9.45
N GLU A 205 -7.76 -18.53 -10.46
CA GLU A 205 -8.31 -18.45 -11.81
C GLU A 205 -8.48 -19.85 -12.41
N ARG A 206 -7.43 -20.68 -12.39
CA ARG A 206 -7.47 -22.04 -12.93
C ARG A 206 -8.56 -22.89 -12.28
N LEU A 207 -8.69 -22.81 -10.96
CA LEU A 207 -9.67 -23.58 -10.20
C LEU A 207 -11.08 -23.00 -10.24
N HIS A 208 -11.25 -21.76 -10.75
CA HIS A 208 -12.51 -21.02 -10.77
C HIS A 208 -13.19 -20.89 -9.39
N ILE A 209 -12.42 -21.06 -8.31
CA ILE A 209 -12.92 -20.97 -6.94
C ILE A 209 -11.99 -20.06 -6.16
N TRP A 210 -12.59 -19.07 -5.50
CA TRP A 210 -11.85 -18.09 -4.70
C TRP A 210 -11.45 -18.69 -3.35
N ASN A 211 -10.27 -18.32 -2.84
CA ASN A 211 -9.79 -18.83 -1.55
C ASN A 211 -10.73 -18.48 -0.37
N ILE A 212 -11.54 -17.42 -0.52
CA ILE A 212 -12.56 -17.04 0.47
C ILE A 212 -13.57 -18.17 0.69
N LEU A 213 -13.97 -18.89 -0.36
CA LEU A 213 -14.93 -19.99 -0.27
C LEU A 213 -14.30 -21.24 0.35
N PHE A 214 -13.00 -21.47 0.13
CA PHE A 214 -12.28 -22.58 0.74
C PHE A 214 -11.99 -22.36 2.23
N GLN A 215 -11.68 -21.12 2.62
CA GLN A 215 -11.30 -20.78 3.99
C GLN A 215 -12.09 -19.56 4.51
N PRO A 216 -13.41 -19.69 4.71
CA PRO A 216 -14.25 -18.57 5.16
C PRO A 216 -13.84 -18.07 6.55
N LEU A 217 -13.45 -18.97 7.47
CA LEU A 217 -12.98 -18.59 8.80
C LEU A 217 -11.65 -17.83 8.74
N GLY A 218 -10.71 -18.28 7.90
CA GLY A 218 -9.43 -17.61 7.70
C GLY A 218 -9.62 -16.21 7.11
N PHE A 219 -10.54 -16.07 6.15
CA PHE A 219 -10.91 -14.77 5.61
C PHE A 219 -11.46 -13.83 6.69
N LEU A 220 -12.38 -14.29 7.54
CA LEU A 220 -12.93 -13.45 8.62
C LEU A 220 -11.85 -13.02 9.62
N ILE A 221 -10.97 -13.94 10.03
CA ILE A 221 -9.85 -13.61 10.92
C ILE A 221 -8.91 -12.60 10.24
N TYR A 222 -8.56 -12.81 8.98
CA TYR A 222 -7.73 -11.90 8.20
C TYR A 222 -8.37 -10.51 8.08
N PHE A 223 -9.66 -10.44 7.75
CA PHE A 223 -10.40 -9.19 7.58
C PHE A 223 -10.49 -8.39 8.89
N ILE A 224 -10.86 -9.04 9.99
CA ILE A 224 -10.93 -8.38 11.32
C ILE A 224 -9.54 -7.95 11.77
N SER A 225 -8.52 -8.78 11.57
CA SER A 225 -7.14 -8.46 11.94
C SER A 225 -6.59 -7.30 11.12
N GLY A 226 -6.86 -7.24 9.81
CA GLY A 226 -6.44 -6.13 8.95
C GLY A 226 -7.09 -4.79 9.31
N ILE A 227 -8.37 -4.81 9.71
CA ILE A 227 -9.03 -3.61 10.26
C ILE A 227 -8.35 -3.18 11.57
N ALA A 228 -8.10 -4.12 12.47
CA ALA A 228 -7.46 -3.84 13.74
C ALA A 228 -6.01 -3.36 13.60
N GLU A 229 -5.26 -3.88 12.63
CA GLU A 229 -3.90 -3.44 12.32
C GLU A 229 -3.87 -1.99 11.82
N THR A 230 -4.84 -1.59 10.99
CA THR A 230 -4.92 -0.23 10.44
C THR A 230 -5.51 0.81 11.41
N ASN A 231 -5.86 0.42 12.64
CA ASN A 231 -6.40 1.29 13.70
C ASN A 231 -7.64 2.10 13.26
N ARG A 232 -8.52 1.49 12.48
CA ARG A 232 -9.69 2.14 11.89
C ARG A 232 -10.98 1.43 12.25
#